data_AF-A0A2V4BTX2-F1
#
_entry.id   AF-A0A2V4BTX2-F1
#
_cell.length_a   1.000
_cell.length_b   1.000
_cell.length_c   1.000
_cell.angle_alpha   90.00
_cell.angle_beta   90.00
_cell.angle_gamma   90.00
#
_symmetry.space_group_name_H-M   'P 1'
#
loop_
_entity.id
_entity.type
_entity.pdbx_description
1 polymer ?
#
loop_
_entity_poly.entity_id
_entity_poly.type
_entity_poly.pdbx_seq_one_letter_code
_entity_poly.pdbx_strand_id
1 'polypeptide(L)'
;MKNMILTVLLCGIFQMVTAQDFAPTIKNNTVLHYICKLHGQTRTLTLTSEITTDALVLKLDTRGVNSSIVTKSEALKNGNALSYNQGEFSPVLNLKPNETFFMISQAAYQDLVKNNKFSYNNTTYVLDQNSDKNNVVIEGKSVDAMHVIAQIDETEMWIVKNPEFPLICKITKNPLGINWTLVKIADK
;
A
#
# COMPACT_ATOMS: atom_id res chain seq x y z
N MET A 1 70.36 3.94 10.86
CA MET A 1 69.59 2.76 10.40
C MET A 1 68.85 2.20 11.61
N LYS A 2 67.53 2.40 11.69
CA LYS A 2 66.70 1.96 12.82
C LYS A 2 65.32 1.57 12.28
N ASN A 3 64.90 0.37 12.67
CA ASN A 3 63.70 -0.35 12.25
C ASN A 3 62.40 0.45 12.42
N MET A 4 61.48 0.32 11.47
CA MET A 4 60.04 0.42 11.75
C MET A 4 59.25 -0.40 10.71
N ILE A 5 58.88 -1.62 11.12
CA ILE A 5 57.72 -2.34 10.61
C ILE A 5 56.52 -1.75 11.37
N LEU A 6 55.55 -1.17 10.67
CA LEU A 6 54.18 -1.12 11.18
C LEU A 6 53.16 -1.09 10.03
N THR A 7 52.44 -2.19 9.98
CA THR A 7 51.24 -2.56 9.22
C THR A 7 50.16 -1.48 9.20
N VAL A 8 49.58 -1.21 8.02
CA VAL A 8 48.20 -0.71 7.89
C VAL A 8 47.50 -1.53 6.80
N LEU A 9 46.88 -2.62 7.25
CA LEU A 9 45.90 -3.41 6.49
C LEU A 9 44.53 -3.03 7.05
N LEU A 10 43.87 -2.01 6.51
CA LEU A 10 42.49 -1.68 6.88
C LEU A 10 41.79 -0.97 5.73
N CYS A 11 40.47 -1.21 5.64
CA CYS A 11 39.50 -0.65 4.69
C CYS A 11 39.25 -1.47 3.42
N GLY A 12 38.62 -2.63 3.61
CA GLY A 12 37.96 -3.37 2.54
C GLY A 12 36.73 -4.14 3.02
N ILE A 13 36.09 -3.73 4.12
CA ILE A 13 34.79 -4.28 4.51
C ILE A 13 33.74 -3.45 3.76
N PHE A 14 33.44 -3.83 2.53
CA PHE A 14 32.18 -3.43 1.91
C PHE A 14 31.08 -4.03 2.79
N GLN A 15 30.53 -3.21 3.69
CA GLN A 15 29.25 -3.53 4.30
C GLN A 15 28.26 -3.60 3.15
N MET A 16 27.94 -4.82 2.70
CA MET A 16 26.67 -5.06 2.02
C MET A 16 25.59 -4.73 3.04
N VAL A 17 25.23 -3.46 3.13
CA VAL A 17 23.95 -3.07 3.73
C VAL A 17 22.92 -3.66 2.80
N THR A 18 22.41 -4.85 3.14
CA THR A 18 21.14 -5.30 2.61
C THR A 18 20.16 -4.21 2.98
N ALA A 19 19.69 -3.44 1.99
CA ALA A 19 18.55 -2.56 2.19
C ALA A 19 17.43 -3.45 2.70
N GLN A 20 17.12 -3.36 3.99
CA GLN A 20 16.03 -4.11 4.56
C GLN A 20 14.75 -3.53 3.96
N ASP A 21 14.07 -4.32 3.14
CA ASP A 21 12.88 -3.86 2.45
C ASP A 21 11.84 -3.38 3.47
N PHE A 22 11.30 -2.19 3.24
CA PHE A 22 10.41 -1.52 4.18
C PHE A 22 8.98 -2.03 3.99
N ALA A 23 8.39 -2.61 5.04
CA ALA A 23 6.98 -2.96 5.07
C ALA A 23 6.24 -2.02 6.04
N PRO A 24 5.46 -1.04 5.54
CA PRO A 24 4.72 -0.14 6.41
C PRO A 24 3.66 -0.85 7.24
N THR A 25 3.51 -0.40 8.49
CA THR A 25 2.46 -0.80 9.42
C THR A 25 1.47 0.34 9.61
N ILE A 26 0.20 0.02 9.90
CA ILE A 26 -0.80 1.02 10.30
C ILE A 26 -1.04 0.90 11.80
N LYS A 27 -0.88 2.00 12.52
CA LYS A 27 -1.28 2.16 13.92
C LYS A 27 -2.23 3.36 14.03
N ASN A 28 -2.69 3.68 15.23
CA ASN A 28 -3.40 4.94 15.44
C ASN A 28 -2.52 6.14 15.06
N ASN A 29 -3.11 7.10 14.35
CA ASN A 29 -2.46 8.32 13.85
C ASN A 29 -1.38 8.11 12.78
N THR A 30 -1.30 6.93 12.15
CA THR A 30 -0.48 6.77 10.93
C THR A 30 -1.11 7.61 9.81
N VAL A 31 -0.28 8.42 9.16
CA VAL A 31 -0.64 9.32 8.08
C VAL A 31 -0.10 8.78 6.76
N LEU A 32 -1.00 8.46 5.84
CA LEU A 32 -0.68 7.98 4.50
C LEU A 32 -0.93 9.10 3.49
N HIS A 33 0.07 9.43 2.69
CA HIS A 33 -0.04 10.44 1.65
C HIS A 33 -0.03 9.79 0.28
N TYR A 34 -1.12 9.93 -0.45
CA TYR A 34 -1.28 9.42 -1.81
C TYR A 34 -1.29 10.56 -2.83
N ILE A 35 -0.73 10.30 -4.00
CA ILE A 35 -0.99 11.06 -5.21
C ILE A 35 -1.98 10.26 -6.05
N CYS A 36 -3.17 10.80 -6.26
CA CYS A 36 -4.25 10.19 -7.04
C CYS A 36 -4.37 10.88 -8.41
N LYS A 37 -4.43 10.10 -9.48
CA LYS A 37 -4.77 10.55 -10.83
C LYS A 37 -6.21 10.14 -11.12
N LEU A 38 -7.08 11.12 -11.33
CA LEU A 38 -8.52 10.96 -11.59
C LEU A 38 -8.83 11.58 -12.95
N HIS A 39 -9.11 10.77 -13.96
CA HIS A 39 -9.45 11.22 -15.32
C HIS A 39 -8.46 12.29 -15.87
N GLY A 40 -7.16 12.08 -15.64
CA GLY A 40 -6.08 12.98 -16.08
C GLY A 40 -5.74 14.12 -15.12
N GLN A 41 -6.55 14.37 -14.08
CA GLN A 41 -6.23 15.34 -13.02
C GLN A 41 -5.43 14.69 -11.91
N THR A 42 -4.45 15.41 -11.36
CA THR A 42 -3.67 14.95 -10.20
C THR A 42 -4.15 15.63 -8.93
N ARG A 43 -4.44 14.85 -7.89
CA ARG A 43 -4.81 15.32 -6.55
C ARG A 43 -3.97 14.62 -5.49
N THR A 44 -3.68 15.34 -4.42
CA THR A 44 -3.07 14.77 -3.23
C THR A 44 -4.16 14.37 -2.25
N LEU A 45 -3.98 13.23 -1.61
CA LEU A 45 -4.92 12.65 -0.67
C LEU A 45 -4.16 12.26 0.60
N THR A 46 -4.63 12.73 1.74
CA THR A 46 -4.05 12.37 3.05
C THR A 46 -5.06 11.53 3.81
N LEU A 47 -4.65 10.36 4.30
CA LEU A 47 -5.43 9.50 5.18
C LEU A 47 -4.77 9.44 6.55
N THR A 48 -5.49 9.79 7.61
CA THR A 48 -5.04 9.56 8.99
C THR A 48 -5.84 8.40 9.58
N SER A 49 -5.14 7.35 10.04
CA SER A 49 -5.76 6.16 10.59
C SER A 49 -6.22 6.34 12.03
N GLU A 50 -7.38 5.76 12.32
CA GLU A 50 -7.90 5.53 13.66
C GLU A 50 -8.42 4.09 13.71
N ILE A 51 -7.79 3.26 14.55
CA ILE A 51 -8.11 1.85 14.75
C ILE A 51 -8.94 1.72 16.00
N THR A 52 -10.11 1.10 15.85
CA THR A 52 -11.03 0.75 16.93
C THR A 52 -11.16 -0.77 17.01
N THR A 53 -11.88 -1.28 18.01
CA THR A 53 -12.16 -2.72 18.12
C THR A 53 -12.92 -3.26 16.89
N ASP A 54 -13.80 -2.45 16.31
CA ASP A 54 -14.77 -2.90 15.29
C ASP A 54 -14.48 -2.39 13.87
N ALA A 55 -13.54 -1.46 13.71
CA ALA A 55 -13.26 -0.82 12.43
C ALA A 55 -11.88 -0.16 12.35
N LEU A 56 -11.38 -0.05 11.11
CA LEU A 56 -10.38 0.95 10.71
C LEU A 56 -11.11 2.15 10.12
N VAL A 57 -10.86 3.32 10.69
CA VAL A 57 -11.32 4.61 10.16
C VAL A 57 -10.14 5.31 9.50
N LEU A 58 -10.33 5.76 8.26
CA LEU A 58 -9.37 6.58 7.55
C LEU A 58 -9.97 7.98 7.38
N LYS A 59 -9.46 8.94 8.15
CA LYS A 59 -9.81 10.36 8.02
C LYS A 59 -9.15 10.90 6.77
N LEU A 60 -9.96 11.11 5.75
CA LEU A 60 -9.59 11.59 4.44
C LEU A 60 -9.62 13.11 4.42
N ASP A 61 -8.50 13.71 4.01
CA ASP A 61 -8.37 15.12 3.65
C ASP A 61 -7.85 15.24 2.21
N THR A 62 -8.64 15.87 1.35
CA THR A 62 -8.30 16.19 -0.05
C THR A 62 -9.09 17.39 -0.54
N ARG A 63 -8.40 18.41 -1.09
CA ARG A 63 -8.98 19.62 -1.75
C ARG A 63 -10.46 19.94 -1.40
N GLY A 64 -10.72 20.34 -0.15
CA GLY A 64 -12.05 20.80 0.30
C GLY A 64 -13.02 19.69 0.71
N VAL A 65 -12.64 18.42 0.61
CA VAL A 65 -13.36 17.25 1.11
C VAL A 65 -12.66 16.75 2.36
N ASN A 66 -13.43 16.66 3.44
CA ASN A 66 -13.02 16.04 4.69
C ASN A 66 -14.06 14.98 5.06
N SER A 67 -13.66 13.72 5.14
CA SER A 67 -14.56 12.63 5.48
C SER A 67 -13.87 11.54 6.28
N SER A 68 -14.64 10.82 7.09
CA SER A 68 -14.19 9.61 7.78
C SER A 68 -14.68 8.39 6.99
N ILE A 69 -13.75 7.63 6.40
CA ILE A 69 -14.07 6.40 5.70
C ILE A 69 -13.97 5.24 6.69
N VAL A 70 -15.09 4.58 6.99
CA VAL A 70 -15.19 3.54 8.01
C VAL A 70 -15.23 2.17 7.34
N THR A 71 -14.20 1.37 7.57
CA THR A 71 -14.09 -0.02 7.11
C THR A 71 -14.22 -0.96 8.32
N LYS A 72 -15.27 -1.77 8.36
CA LYS A 72 -15.48 -2.72 9.47
C LYS A 72 -14.39 -3.78 9.52
N SER A 73 -14.04 -4.26 10.72
CA SER A 73 -13.05 -5.32 10.92
C SER A 73 -13.37 -6.59 10.14
N GLU A 74 -14.66 -6.91 9.94
CA GLU A 74 -15.08 -8.04 9.10
C GLU A 74 -14.71 -7.85 7.62
N ALA A 75 -14.85 -6.63 7.09
CA ALA A 75 -14.45 -6.30 5.72
C ALA A 75 -12.92 -6.32 5.57
N LEU A 76 -12.17 -5.86 6.58
CA LEU A 76 -10.71 -5.97 6.59
C LEU A 76 -10.25 -7.43 6.57
N LYS A 77 -10.97 -8.33 7.24
CA LYS A 77 -10.65 -9.77 7.25
C LYS A 77 -11.04 -10.45 5.94
N ASN A 78 -12.27 -10.25 5.48
CA ASN A 78 -12.91 -11.10 4.48
C ASN A 78 -13.48 -10.35 3.26
N GLY A 79 -13.28 -9.03 3.18
CA GLY A 79 -13.75 -8.21 2.06
C GLY A 79 -13.21 -8.66 0.71
N ASN A 80 -13.98 -8.43 -0.34
CA ASN A 80 -13.66 -8.84 -1.72
C ASN A 80 -13.96 -7.73 -2.75
N ALA A 81 -14.18 -6.50 -2.29
CA ALA A 81 -14.40 -5.35 -3.14
C ALA A 81 -13.57 -4.16 -2.64
N LEU A 82 -13.05 -3.36 -3.55
CA LEU A 82 -12.33 -2.12 -3.26
C LEU A 82 -13.24 -0.94 -3.55
N SER A 83 -13.50 -0.12 -2.53
CA SER A 83 -14.24 1.13 -2.71
C SER A 83 -13.34 2.20 -3.31
N TYR A 84 -13.86 2.91 -4.30
CA TYR A 84 -13.23 4.08 -4.92
C TYR A 84 -13.89 5.40 -4.47
N ASN A 85 -14.83 5.33 -3.52
CA ASN A 85 -15.57 6.50 -3.06
C ASN A 85 -14.71 7.36 -2.14
N GLN A 86 -14.56 8.64 -2.49
CA GLN A 86 -13.73 9.62 -1.76
C GLN A 86 -14.53 10.44 -0.73
N GLY A 87 -15.72 9.96 -0.33
CA GLY A 87 -16.52 10.58 0.72
C GLY A 87 -16.99 12.01 0.39
N GLU A 88 -17.08 12.37 -0.90
CA GLU A 88 -17.41 13.72 -1.36
C GLU A 88 -18.78 14.21 -0.85
N PHE A 89 -19.70 13.28 -0.58
CA PHE A 89 -21.09 13.57 -0.23
C PHE A 89 -21.44 13.20 1.22
N SER A 90 -20.49 12.75 2.04
CA SER A 90 -20.76 12.40 3.44
C SER A 90 -19.56 12.66 4.35
N PRO A 91 -19.74 13.39 5.47
CA PRO A 91 -18.71 13.53 6.49
C PRO A 91 -18.26 12.19 7.09
N VAL A 92 -19.13 11.18 7.08
CA VAL A 92 -18.82 9.81 7.50
C VAL A 92 -19.35 8.84 6.46
N LEU A 93 -18.46 8.12 5.78
CA LEU A 93 -18.81 7.10 4.81
C LEU A 93 -18.58 5.72 5.43
N ASN A 94 -19.67 5.00 5.70
CA ASN A 94 -19.60 3.58 6.04
C ASN A 94 -19.53 2.75 4.75
N LEU A 95 -18.47 1.98 4.57
CA LEU A 95 -18.34 1.09 3.43
C LEU A 95 -19.31 -0.09 3.51
N LYS A 96 -19.60 -0.72 2.37
CA LYS A 96 -20.38 -1.96 2.37
C LYS A 96 -19.65 -3.06 3.14
N PRO A 97 -20.37 -4.10 3.65
CA PRO A 97 -19.78 -5.14 4.48
C PRO A 97 -18.60 -5.91 3.84
N ASN A 98 -18.48 -5.92 2.52
CA ASN A 98 -17.43 -6.59 1.77
C ASN A 98 -16.41 -5.62 1.12
N GLU A 99 -16.53 -4.32 1.36
CA GLU A 99 -15.68 -3.30 0.77
C GLU A 99 -14.53 -2.89 1.69
N THR A 100 -13.32 -2.80 1.13
CA THR A 100 -12.14 -2.20 1.76
C THR A 100 -11.77 -0.88 1.08
N PHE A 101 -10.78 -0.15 1.62
CA PHE A 101 -10.32 1.12 1.07
C PHE A 101 -8.79 1.21 1.09
N PHE A 102 -8.17 1.44 -0.08
CA PHE A 102 -6.71 1.50 -0.28
C PHE A 102 -5.91 0.25 0.15
N MET A 103 -6.57 -0.86 0.45
CA MET A 103 -5.95 -2.13 0.83
C MET A 103 -6.82 -3.30 0.39
N ILE A 104 -6.23 -4.48 0.25
CA ILE A 104 -7.00 -5.73 0.14
C ILE A 104 -7.24 -6.33 1.53
N SER A 105 -8.19 -7.26 1.63
CA SER A 105 -8.47 -7.97 2.86
C SER A 105 -7.36 -8.96 3.22
N GLN A 106 -7.33 -9.35 4.50
CA GLN A 106 -6.39 -10.35 5.02
C GLN A 106 -6.58 -11.71 4.32
N ALA A 107 -7.82 -12.14 4.07
CA ALA A 107 -8.12 -13.35 3.32
C ALA A 107 -7.60 -13.28 1.88
N ALA A 108 -7.81 -12.16 1.18
CA ALA A 108 -7.29 -11.99 -0.18
C ALA A 108 -5.75 -11.97 -0.20
N TYR A 109 -5.11 -11.38 0.79
CA TYR A 109 -3.65 -11.43 0.93
C TYR A 109 -3.15 -12.86 1.17
N GLN A 110 -3.83 -13.63 2.02
CA GLN A 110 -3.50 -15.05 2.24
C GLN A 110 -3.65 -15.87 0.96
N ASP A 111 -4.70 -15.63 0.18
CA ASP A 111 -4.89 -16.27 -1.12
C ASP A 111 -3.77 -15.89 -2.11
N LEU A 112 -3.37 -14.62 -2.14
CA LEU A 112 -2.25 -14.16 -2.96
C LEU A 112 -0.95 -14.89 -2.59
N VAL A 113 -0.62 -14.97 -1.30
CA VAL A 113 0.60 -15.65 -0.82
C VAL A 113 0.55 -17.15 -1.10
N LYS A 114 -0.61 -17.80 -0.91
CA LYS A 114 -0.74 -19.26 -1.04
C LYS A 114 -0.86 -19.72 -2.49
N ASN A 115 -1.60 -18.97 -3.30
CA ASN A 115 -2.05 -19.40 -4.63
C ASN A 115 -1.48 -18.52 -5.76
N ASN A 116 -0.66 -17.51 -5.45
CA ASN A 116 -0.18 -16.48 -6.38
C ASN A 116 -1.31 -15.70 -7.08
N LYS A 117 -2.50 -15.66 -6.48
CA LYS A 117 -3.66 -14.94 -7.01
C LYS A 117 -4.72 -14.71 -5.94
N PHE A 118 -5.56 -13.71 -6.16
CA PHE A 118 -6.76 -13.46 -5.35
C PHE A 118 -7.86 -12.85 -6.22
N SER A 119 -9.09 -12.77 -5.69
CA SER A 119 -10.22 -12.19 -6.40
C SER A 119 -10.75 -10.96 -5.67
N TYR A 120 -10.86 -9.83 -6.37
CA TYR A 120 -11.40 -8.57 -5.87
C TYR A 120 -12.21 -7.87 -6.97
N ASN A 121 -13.31 -7.20 -6.64
CA ASN A 121 -14.17 -6.52 -7.61
C ASN A 121 -14.56 -7.45 -8.79
N ASN A 122 -14.91 -8.70 -8.49
CA ASN A 122 -15.24 -9.74 -9.48
C ASN A 122 -14.13 -9.99 -10.52
N THR A 123 -12.89 -9.63 -10.20
CA THR A 123 -11.71 -9.75 -11.05
C THR A 123 -10.65 -10.57 -10.34
N THR A 124 -10.03 -11.51 -11.06
CA THR A 124 -8.87 -12.24 -10.56
C THR A 124 -7.61 -11.44 -10.84
N TYR A 125 -6.80 -11.24 -9.81
CA TYR A 125 -5.47 -10.66 -9.87
C TYR A 125 -4.44 -11.76 -9.67
N VAL A 126 -3.41 -11.81 -10.53
CA VAL A 126 -2.35 -12.82 -10.50
C VAL A 126 -1.01 -12.15 -10.25
N LEU A 127 -0.18 -12.76 -9.40
CA LEU A 127 1.19 -12.30 -9.12
C LEU A 127 2.02 -12.25 -10.40
N ASP A 128 2.64 -11.11 -10.70
CA ASP A 128 3.64 -10.99 -11.74
C ASP A 128 4.95 -11.61 -11.23
N GLN A 129 5.40 -12.70 -11.87
CA GLN A 129 6.63 -13.40 -11.49
C GLN A 129 7.90 -12.69 -11.99
N ASN A 130 7.75 -11.63 -12.80
CA ASN A 130 8.89 -10.86 -13.29
C ASN A 130 9.38 -9.88 -12.22
N SER A 131 10.51 -10.20 -11.59
CA SER A 131 11.06 -9.51 -10.41
C SER A 131 11.43 -8.03 -10.62
N ASP A 132 11.63 -7.60 -11.86
CA ASP A 132 12.28 -6.31 -12.16
C ASP A 132 11.32 -5.12 -12.12
N LYS A 133 10.02 -5.35 -11.90
CA LYS A 133 8.97 -4.30 -11.82
C LYS A 133 8.52 -3.94 -10.40
N ASN A 134 9.15 -4.52 -9.38
CA ASN A 134 8.51 -4.66 -8.06
C ASN A 134 8.74 -3.52 -7.06
N ASN A 135 9.60 -2.55 -7.35
CA ASN A 135 9.98 -1.57 -6.33
C ASN A 135 9.12 -0.31 -6.42
N VAL A 136 8.10 -0.23 -5.55
CA VAL A 136 7.52 1.06 -5.19
C VAL A 136 8.49 1.75 -4.23
N VAL A 137 8.84 3.01 -4.52
CA VAL A 137 9.68 3.82 -3.65
C VAL A 137 8.80 4.79 -2.87
N ILE A 138 8.87 4.74 -1.55
CA ILE A 138 8.19 5.65 -0.62
C ILE A 138 9.26 6.40 0.16
N GLU A 139 9.31 7.73 0.05
CA GLU A 139 10.34 8.58 0.70
C GLU A 139 11.78 8.08 0.49
N GLY A 140 12.10 7.63 -0.72
CA GLY A 140 13.44 7.13 -1.07
C GLY A 140 13.75 5.72 -0.57
N LYS A 141 12.80 5.04 0.09
CA LYS A 141 12.93 3.65 0.55
C LYS A 141 12.18 2.71 -0.39
N SER A 142 12.85 1.63 -0.81
CA SER A 142 12.17 0.54 -1.52
C SER A 142 11.20 -0.17 -0.57
N VAL A 143 9.98 -0.39 -1.05
CA VAL A 143 8.94 -1.09 -0.29
C VAL A 143 8.86 -2.53 -0.77
N ASP A 144 8.80 -3.45 0.18
CA ASP A 144 8.54 -4.85 -0.15
C ASP A 144 7.09 -5.01 -0.57
N ALA A 145 6.84 -5.12 -1.88
CA ALA A 145 5.51 -5.23 -2.44
C ALA A 145 5.40 -6.39 -3.43
N MET A 146 4.24 -7.05 -3.43
CA MET A 146 3.82 -8.00 -4.45
C MET A 146 3.12 -7.24 -5.57
N HIS A 147 3.63 -7.36 -6.78
CA HIS A 147 3.00 -6.84 -7.99
C HIS A 147 2.02 -7.86 -8.55
N VAL A 148 0.79 -7.43 -8.79
CA VAL A 148 -0.26 -8.27 -9.36
C VAL A 148 -0.91 -7.59 -10.55
N ILE A 149 -1.39 -8.38 -11.50
CA ILE A 149 -2.05 -7.92 -12.72
C ILE A 149 -3.43 -8.57 -12.80
N ALA A 150 -4.45 -7.76 -13.09
CA ALA A 150 -5.80 -8.22 -13.36
C ALA A 150 -5.85 -9.02 -14.66
N GLN A 151 -6.59 -10.13 -14.67
CA GLN A 151 -6.72 -10.98 -15.85
C GLN A 151 -7.61 -10.36 -16.95
N ILE A 152 -8.45 -9.37 -16.63
CA ILE A 152 -9.50 -8.89 -17.54
C ILE A 152 -9.26 -7.48 -18.10
N ASP A 153 -8.61 -6.58 -17.36
CA ASP A 153 -8.56 -5.14 -17.69
C ASP A 153 -7.17 -4.50 -17.51
N GLU A 154 -6.12 -5.33 -17.42
CA GLU A 154 -4.72 -4.92 -17.24
C GLU A 154 -4.43 -4.08 -15.99
N THR A 155 -5.40 -3.89 -15.08
CA THR A 155 -5.17 -3.17 -13.82
C THR A 155 -4.01 -3.82 -13.07
N GLU A 156 -3.03 -3.03 -12.67
CA GLU A 156 -1.90 -3.52 -11.88
C GLU A 156 -1.93 -2.92 -10.48
N MET A 157 -1.61 -3.72 -9.47
CA MET A 157 -1.52 -3.29 -8.07
C MET A 157 -0.18 -3.71 -7.46
N TRP A 158 0.37 -2.87 -6.59
CA TRP A 158 1.52 -3.21 -5.73
C TRP A 158 1.04 -3.23 -4.29
N ILE A 159 1.03 -4.42 -3.71
CA ILE A 159 0.49 -4.68 -2.37
C ILE A 159 1.64 -4.93 -1.41
N VAL A 160 1.73 -4.16 -0.32
CA VAL A 160 2.77 -4.34 0.71
C VAL A 160 2.73 -5.76 1.25
N LYS A 161 3.91 -6.36 1.47
CA LYS A 161 4.03 -7.62 2.21
C LYS A 161 3.80 -7.44 3.71
N ASN A 162 2.60 -7.00 4.08
CA ASN A 162 2.13 -6.87 5.45
C ASN A 162 0.76 -7.56 5.58
N PRO A 163 0.67 -8.73 6.24
CA PRO A 163 -0.58 -9.47 6.37
C PRO A 163 -1.62 -8.79 7.26
N GLU A 164 -1.22 -7.89 8.16
CA GLU A 164 -2.15 -7.21 9.06
C GLU A 164 -2.95 -6.13 8.31
N PHE A 165 -2.24 -5.31 7.53
CA PHE A 165 -2.78 -4.25 6.68
C PHE A 165 -2.15 -4.31 5.28
N PRO A 166 -2.71 -5.11 4.36
CA PRO A 166 -2.16 -5.29 3.01
C PRO A 166 -2.43 -4.08 2.10
N LEU A 167 -1.74 -2.98 2.37
CA LEU A 167 -1.88 -1.70 1.69
C LEU A 167 -1.55 -1.81 0.20
N ILE A 168 -2.40 -1.24 -0.64
CA ILE A 168 -2.13 -1.05 -2.07
C ILE A 168 -1.34 0.25 -2.22
N CYS A 169 -0.01 0.13 -2.29
CA CYS A 169 0.88 1.28 -2.47
C CYS A 169 0.71 1.95 -3.81
N LYS A 170 0.34 1.20 -4.85
CA LYS A 170 0.18 1.75 -6.19
C LYS A 170 -0.88 0.96 -6.94
N ILE A 171 -1.69 1.66 -7.72
CA ILE A 171 -2.53 1.08 -8.75
C ILE A 171 -2.31 1.85 -10.06
N THR A 172 -2.23 1.14 -11.18
CA THR A 172 -2.14 1.73 -12.53
C THR A 172 -3.05 0.98 -13.49
N LYS A 173 -3.32 1.61 -14.65
CA LYS A 173 -4.19 1.06 -15.71
C LYS A 173 -5.62 0.73 -15.26
N ASN A 174 -6.07 1.28 -14.14
CA ASN A 174 -7.44 1.08 -13.69
C ASN A 174 -8.42 1.66 -14.73
N PRO A 175 -9.37 0.86 -15.27
CA PRO A 175 -10.30 1.30 -16.30
C PRO A 175 -11.26 2.41 -15.82
N LEU A 176 -11.45 2.57 -14.51
CA LEU A 176 -12.20 3.69 -13.93
C LEU A 176 -11.47 5.03 -14.08
N GLY A 177 -10.21 5.03 -14.54
CA GLY A 177 -9.39 6.25 -14.61
C GLY A 177 -8.94 6.75 -13.24
N ILE A 178 -8.99 5.88 -12.21
CA ILE A 178 -8.62 6.17 -10.82
C ILE A 178 -7.33 5.42 -10.50
N ASN A 179 -6.20 6.11 -10.59
CA ASN A 179 -4.89 5.57 -10.27
C ASN A 179 -4.31 6.27 -9.05
N TRP A 180 -3.47 5.59 -8.26
CA TRP A 180 -2.81 6.23 -7.13
C TRP A 180 -1.42 5.67 -6.85
N THR A 181 -0.64 6.43 -6.11
CA THR A 181 0.66 6.01 -5.58
C THR A 181 0.83 6.61 -4.18
N LEU A 182 1.15 5.76 -3.20
CA LEU A 182 1.58 6.13 -1.86
C LEU A 182 2.97 6.74 -1.98
N VAL A 183 3.15 7.96 -1.50
CA VAL A 183 4.42 8.69 -1.63
C VAL A 183 5.10 8.95 -0.30
N LYS A 184 4.34 8.92 0.80
CA LYS A 184 4.85 9.17 2.15
C LYS A 184 4.00 8.50 3.21
N ILE A 185 4.66 8.04 4.27
CA ILE A 185 4.03 7.48 5.47
C ILE A 185 4.68 8.16 6.67
N ALA A 186 3.87 8.75 7.53
CA ALA A 186 4.35 9.40 8.74
C ALA A 186 3.56 8.90 9.94
N ASP A 187 4.24 8.76 11.07
CA ASP A 187 3.58 8.57 12.35
C ASP A 187 3.41 9.94 13.01
N LYS A 188 2.22 10.22 13.54
CA LYS A 188 1.96 11.38 14.40
C LYS A 188 1.94 11.00 15.87
#